data_AF-A0A9P3LJ44-F1
#
_entry.id   AF-A0A9P3LJ44-F1
#
_cell.length_a   1.000
_cell.length_b   1.000
_cell.length_c   1.000
_cell.angle_alpha   90.00
_cell.angle_beta   90.00
_cell.angle_gamma   90.00
#
_symmetry.space_group_name_H-M   'P 1'
#
loop_
_entity.id
_entity.type
_entity.pdbx_description
1 polymer ?
#
loop_
_entity_poly.entity_id
_entity_poly.type
_entity_poly.pdbx_seq_one_letter_code
_entity_poly.pdbx_strand_id
1 'polypeptide(L)'
;MHQPKNIHCPGHGCTRAVSSTADLVLHLESGTCSSGFTRAHVERGIVTLYRNGVVTNTRRLIQGPDGALAPRAQPQTWATAASWNGAAFECVLCIHTYARLDALNAHLRSPAHADKLFKCPSAYDGCDQRFGTVSALVQYIDDGRCGVRKFQRAIGFSWTN
;
A
#
# COMPACT_ATOMS: atom_id res chain seq x y z
N MET A 1 1.94 -23.60 -6.85
CA MET A 1 2.18 -23.32 -8.29
C MET A 1 3.15 -22.16 -8.37
N HIS A 2 4.28 -22.30 -9.07
CA HIS A 2 5.26 -21.21 -9.21
C HIS A 2 4.91 -20.44 -10.48
N GLN A 3 4.38 -19.22 -10.37
CA GLN A 3 4.15 -18.37 -11.54
C GLN A 3 5.48 -17.78 -12.03
N PRO A 4 5.70 -17.68 -13.35
CA PRO A 4 6.86 -17.01 -13.89
C PRO A 4 6.80 -15.52 -13.56
N LYS A 5 7.93 -14.92 -13.22
CA LYS A 5 8.05 -13.47 -12.98
C LYS A 5 8.10 -12.74 -14.32
N ASN A 6 6.98 -12.23 -14.79
CA ASN A 6 6.86 -11.58 -16.10
C ASN A 6 6.47 -10.09 -16.03
N ILE A 7 6.18 -9.56 -14.84
CA ILE A 7 5.84 -8.16 -14.65
C ILE A 7 7.09 -7.42 -14.19
N HIS A 8 7.60 -6.53 -15.04
CA HIS A 8 8.76 -5.71 -14.75
C HIS A 8 8.37 -4.41 -14.05
N CYS A 9 9.24 -3.93 -13.15
CA CYS A 9 9.09 -2.60 -12.59
C CYS A 9 9.21 -1.54 -13.70
N PRO A 10 8.25 -0.61 -13.83
CA PRO A 10 8.31 0.44 -14.85
C PRO A 10 9.29 1.58 -14.49
N GLY A 11 9.83 1.58 -13.27
CA GLY A 11 10.72 2.62 -12.80
C GLY A 11 12.09 2.58 -13.49
N HIS A 12 12.54 3.73 -13.97
CA HIS A 12 13.84 3.86 -14.64
C HIS A 12 14.99 3.35 -13.77
N GLY A 13 15.80 2.44 -14.30
CA GLY A 13 16.93 1.84 -13.58
C GLY A 13 16.54 0.76 -12.55
N CYS A 14 15.28 0.31 -12.52
CA CYS A 14 14.87 -0.84 -11.73
C CYS A 14 14.72 -2.09 -12.60
N THR A 15 15.47 -3.15 -12.27
CA THR A 15 15.46 -4.43 -13.01
C THR A 15 14.59 -5.49 -12.35
N ARG A 16 13.84 -5.14 -11.30
CA ARG A 16 13.04 -6.12 -10.54
C ARG A 16 11.87 -6.62 -11.36
N ALA A 17 11.69 -7.94 -11.38
CA ALA A 17 10.54 -8.63 -11.96
C ALA A 17 9.77 -9.40 -10.88
N VAL A 18 8.45 -9.44 -11.01
CA VAL A 18 7.54 -10.08 -10.06
C VAL A 18 6.45 -10.88 -10.79
N SER A 19 5.72 -11.70 -10.03
CA SER A 19 4.72 -12.66 -10.53
C SER A 19 3.30 -12.12 -10.62
N SER A 20 2.98 -11.06 -9.87
CA SER A 20 1.62 -10.52 -9.81
C SER A 20 1.61 -9.00 -9.69
N THR A 21 0.47 -8.39 -9.99
CA THR A 21 0.25 -6.95 -9.79
C THR A 21 0.35 -6.58 -8.31
N ALA A 22 -0.17 -7.42 -7.41
CA ALA A 22 -0.03 -7.23 -5.97
C ALA A 22 1.45 -7.16 -5.54
N ASP A 23 2.29 -8.06 -6.07
CA ASP A 23 3.73 -8.07 -5.81
C ASP A 23 4.44 -6.82 -6.36
N LEU A 24 4.01 -6.33 -7.53
CA LEU A 24 4.57 -5.11 -8.11
C LEU A 24 4.22 -3.91 -7.24
N VAL A 25 2.96 -3.77 -6.87
CA VAL A 25 2.50 -2.68 -6.00
C VAL A 25 3.20 -2.76 -4.65
N LEU A 26 3.34 -3.96 -4.07
CA LEU A 26 4.08 -4.17 -2.83
C LEU A 26 5.54 -3.72 -2.96
N HIS A 27 6.19 -4.03 -4.09
CA HIS A 27 7.54 -3.55 -4.37
C HIS A 27 7.65 -2.03 -4.42
N LEU A 28 6.66 -1.34 -5.01
CA LEU A 28 6.63 0.12 -5.07
C LEU A 28 6.31 0.75 -3.70
N GLU A 29 5.43 0.12 -2.93
CA GLU A 29 5.03 0.58 -1.59
C GLU A 29 6.10 0.32 -0.52
N SER A 30 7.02 -0.63 -0.73
CA SER A 30 8.10 -0.90 0.23
C SER A 30 9.15 0.22 0.31
N GLY A 31 9.22 1.09 -0.70
CA GLY A 31 10.26 2.12 -0.80
C GLY A 31 11.66 1.57 -1.09
N THR A 32 11.78 0.28 -1.46
CA THR A 32 13.07 -0.35 -1.79
C THR A 32 13.36 -0.34 -3.29
N CYS A 33 12.60 0.41 -4.08
CA CYS A 33 12.77 0.50 -5.51
C CYS A 33 13.96 1.41 -5.85
N SER A 34 14.90 0.91 -6.67
CA SER A 34 16.09 1.68 -7.09
C SER A 34 15.74 2.92 -7.91
N SER A 35 14.56 2.94 -8.55
CA SER A 35 14.05 4.10 -9.28
C SER A 35 13.49 5.21 -8.37
N GLY A 36 13.43 4.98 -7.05
CA GLY A 36 12.92 5.96 -6.09
C GLY A 36 11.40 5.96 -5.91
N PHE A 37 10.67 5.02 -6.51
CA PHE A 37 9.25 4.85 -6.21
C PHE A 37 9.03 4.54 -4.72
N THR A 38 7.99 5.18 -4.17
CA THR A 38 7.62 5.05 -2.77
C THR A 38 6.11 4.87 -2.67
N ARG A 39 5.67 4.39 -1.52
CA ARG A 39 4.25 4.34 -1.16
C ARG A 39 3.50 5.64 -1.42
N ALA A 40 4.09 6.79 -1.07
CA ALA A 40 3.44 8.08 -1.27
C ALA A 40 3.13 8.38 -2.75
N HIS A 41 3.96 7.89 -3.68
CA HIS A 41 3.68 7.98 -5.13
C HIS A 41 2.47 7.13 -5.51
N VAL A 42 2.39 5.88 -5.01
CA VAL A 42 1.27 4.97 -5.26
C VAL A 42 -0.04 5.56 -4.70
N GLU A 43 -0.03 6.02 -3.45
CA GLU A 43 -1.21 6.61 -2.81
C GLU A 43 -1.72 7.85 -3.55
N ARG A 44 -0.82 8.78 -3.92
CA ARG A 44 -1.19 9.96 -4.71
C ARG A 44 -1.76 9.59 -6.07
N GLY A 45 -1.17 8.60 -6.74
CA GLY A 45 -1.66 8.10 -8.02
C GLY A 45 -3.10 7.58 -7.92
N ILE A 46 -3.37 6.70 -6.94
CA ILE A 46 -4.71 6.15 -6.73
C ILE A 46 -5.73 7.23 -6.38
N VAL A 47 -5.40 8.18 -5.50
CA VAL A 47 -6.33 9.26 -5.13
C VAL A 47 -6.65 10.15 -6.34
N THR A 48 -5.65 10.44 -7.18
CA THR A 48 -5.83 11.26 -8.39
C THR A 48 -6.70 10.56 -9.44
N LEU A 49 -6.53 9.25 -9.60
CA LEU A 49 -7.26 8.45 -10.59
C LEU A 49 -8.69 8.12 -10.13
N TYR A 50 -8.89 7.82 -8.84
CA TYR A 50 -10.16 7.34 -8.28
C TYR A 50 -10.81 8.37 -7.35
N ARG A 51 -11.08 9.56 -7.89
CA ARG A 51 -11.62 10.71 -7.14
C ARG A 51 -13.05 10.50 -6.62
N ASN A 52 -13.77 9.54 -7.17
CA ASN A 52 -15.14 9.22 -6.77
C ASN A 52 -15.24 8.43 -5.45
N GLY A 53 -14.11 8.13 -4.80
CA GLY A 53 -14.12 7.44 -3.50
C GLY A 53 -14.58 5.99 -3.59
N VAL A 54 -14.50 5.37 -4.76
CA VAL A 54 -14.88 3.96 -4.94
C VAL A 54 -13.86 3.03 -4.29
N VAL A 55 -12.57 3.31 -4.46
CA VAL A 55 -11.46 2.51 -3.89
C VAL A 55 -10.82 3.18 -2.68
N THR A 56 -11.02 4.50 -2.52
CA THR A 56 -10.44 5.31 -1.45
C THR A 56 -11.49 5.66 -0.40
N ASN A 57 -11.08 5.64 0.87
CA ASN A 57 -11.88 6.16 1.96
C ASN A 57 -11.71 7.68 2.03
N THR A 58 -12.66 8.43 1.45
CA THR A 58 -12.61 9.89 1.37
C THR A 58 -12.55 10.58 2.73
N ARG A 59 -13.03 9.93 3.81
CA ARG A 59 -12.92 10.44 5.19
C ARG A 59 -11.48 10.45 5.72
N ARG A 60 -10.54 9.82 5.02
CA ARG A 60 -9.10 9.78 5.35
C ARG A 60 -8.25 10.62 4.38
N LEU A 61 -8.90 11.38 3.50
CA LEU A 61 -8.26 12.33 2.60
C LEU A 61 -8.39 13.74 3.16
N ILE A 62 -7.39 14.58 2.83
CA ILE A 62 -7.41 16.01 3.12
C ILE A 62 -7.79 16.72 1.82
N GLN A 63 -8.71 17.67 1.91
CA GLN A 63 -9.08 18.54 0.79
C GLN A 63 -8.20 19.80 0.83
N GLY A 64 -7.49 20.05 -0.26
CA GLY A 64 -6.69 21.25 -0.47
C GLY A 64 -7.55 22.49 -0.77
N PRO A 65 -6.95 23.69 -0.77
CA PRO A 65 -7.64 24.95 -1.07
C PRO A 65 -8.26 24.98 -2.48
N ASP A 66 -7.66 24.25 -3.41
CA ASP A 66 -8.09 24.05 -4.80
C ASP A 66 -9.18 22.96 -4.94
N GLY A 67 -9.61 22.37 -3.83
CA GLY A 67 -10.56 21.26 -3.80
C GLY A 67 -9.93 19.91 -4.15
N ALA A 68 -8.61 19.84 -4.40
CA ALA A 68 -7.94 18.58 -4.67
C ALA A 68 -7.88 17.70 -3.41
N LEU A 69 -8.13 16.40 -3.58
CA LEU A 69 -7.99 15.43 -2.49
C LEU A 69 -6.57 14.87 -2.47
N ALA A 70 -5.98 14.79 -1.28
CA ALA A 70 -4.67 14.21 -1.06
C ALA A 70 -4.66 13.25 0.14
N PRO A 71 -3.84 12.19 0.12
CA PRO A 71 -3.57 11.41 1.31
C PRO A 71 -3.00 12.28 2.42
N ARG A 72 -3.38 12.01 3.67
CA ARG A 72 -2.70 12.62 4.82
C ARG A 72 -1.24 12.18 4.84
N ALA A 73 -0.32 13.14 4.95
CA ALA A 73 1.10 12.83 5.10
C ALA A 73 1.31 11.95 6.35
N GLN A 74 1.90 10.77 6.16
CA GLN A 74 2.31 9.89 7.25
C GLN A 74 3.54 10.50 7.92
N PRO A 75 3.54 10.73 9.24
CA PRO A 75 4.72 11.23 9.93
C PRO A 75 5.88 10.22 9.77
N GLN A 76 7.06 10.72 9.40
CA GLN A 76 8.26 9.90 9.36
C GLN A 76 8.75 9.70 10.79
N THR A 77 8.39 8.58 11.40
CA THR A 77 8.86 8.18 12.73
C THR A 77 10.11 7.33 12.60
N TRP A 78 11.12 7.61 13.41
CA TRP A 78 12.36 6.84 13.47
C TRP A 78 12.71 6.55 14.92
N ALA A 79 13.20 5.33 15.16
CA ALA A 79 13.63 4.87 16.47
C ALA A 79 15.11 5.20 16.68
N THR A 80 15.44 5.59 17.91
CA THR A 80 16.82 5.74 18.41
C THR A 80 17.16 4.61 19.37
N ALA A 81 18.41 4.59 19.85
CA ALA A 81 18.83 3.72 20.95
C ALA A 81 17.97 3.85 22.22
N ALA A 82 17.27 4.98 22.41
CA ALA A 82 16.35 5.18 23.52
C ALA A 82 15.10 4.28 23.46
N SER A 83 14.85 3.59 22.34
CA SER A 83 13.76 2.63 22.21
C SER A 83 14.08 1.27 22.85
N TRP A 84 15.27 1.11 23.45
CA TRP A 84 15.67 -0.10 24.17
C TRP A 84 14.98 -0.18 25.54
N ASN A 85 14.21 -1.24 25.79
CA ASN A 85 13.46 -1.41 27.03
C ASN A 85 14.18 -2.26 28.10
N GLY A 86 15.45 -2.61 27.87
CA GLY A 86 16.23 -3.50 28.73
C GLY A 86 16.45 -4.90 28.14
N ALA A 87 15.62 -5.34 27.18
CA ALA A 87 15.75 -6.64 26.54
C ALA A 87 15.67 -6.59 25.00
N ALA A 88 14.93 -5.64 24.44
CA ALA A 88 14.75 -5.47 23.00
C ALA A 88 14.45 -4.01 22.64
N PHE A 89 14.46 -3.69 21.34
CA PHE A 89 13.94 -2.43 20.83
C PHE A 89 12.42 -2.50 20.68
N GLU A 90 11.69 -1.67 21.40
CA GLU A 90 10.22 -1.68 21.42
C GLU A 90 9.63 -0.54 20.58
N CYS A 91 8.58 -0.85 19.82
CA CYS A 91 7.84 0.17 19.08
C CYS A 91 7.01 1.02 20.05
N VAL A 92 7.01 2.34 19.87
CA VAL A 92 6.19 3.24 20.72
C VAL A 92 4.72 3.33 20.27
N LEU A 93 4.44 2.86 19.05
CA LEU A 93 3.10 2.89 18.45
C LEU A 93 2.35 1.56 18.61
N CYS A 94 3.06 0.48 18.99
CA CYS A 94 2.48 -0.84 19.23
C CYS A 94 3.40 -1.68 20.14
N ILE A 95 2.92 -2.80 20.67
CA ILE A 95 3.66 -3.63 21.63
C ILE A 95 4.73 -4.57 21.00
N HIS A 96 5.09 -4.38 19.73
CA HIS A 96 6.06 -5.27 19.07
C HIS A 96 7.51 -4.90 19.40
N THR A 97 8.31 -5.94 19.66
CA THR A 97 9.73 -5.83 20.00
C THR A 97 10.62 -6.41 18.91
N TYR A 98 11.81 -5.84 18.75
CA TYR A 98 12.80 -6.21 17.74
C TYR A 98 14.18 -6.38 18.36
N ALA A 99 14.94 -7.37 17.91
CA ALA A 99 16.31 -7.61 18.40
C ALA A 99 17.32 -6.54 17.97
N ARG A 100 17.01 -5.77 16.91
CA ARG A 100 17.93 -4.79 16.31
C ARG A 100 17.21 -3.48 16.00
N LEU A 101 17.91 -2.35 16.17
CA LEU A 101 17.36 -1.01 15.95
C LEU A 101 16.95 -0.76 14.49
N ASP A 102 17.70 -1.32 13.54
CA ASP A 102 17.39 -1.21 12.11
C ASP A 102 16.11 -1.97 11.74
N ALA A 103 15.83 -3.10 12.42
CA ALA A 103 14.59 -3.85 12.28
C ALA A 103 13.39 -3.05 12.80
N LEU A 104 13.52 -2.39 13.96
CA LEU A 104 12.48 -1.48 14.45
C LEU A 104 12.28 -0.29 13.49
N ASN A 105 13.35 0.30 12.99
CA ASN A 105 13.25 1.37 11.98
C ASN A 105 12.66 0.90 10.65
N ALA A 106 12.86 -0.36 10.25
CA ALA A 106 12.17 -0.95 9.11
C ALA A 106 10.67 -1.12 9.38
N HIS A 107 10.29 -1.55 10.58
CA HIS A 107 8.90 -1.63 11.00
C HIS A 107 8.20 -0.27 11.00
N LEU A 108 8.82 0.78 11.56
CA LEU A 108 8.26 2.14 11.58
C LEU A 108 8.09 2.75 10.19
N ARG A 109 8.94 2.39 9.23
CA ARG A 109 8.80 2.80 7.81
C ARG A 109 7.77 1.95 7.05
N SER A 110 7.41 0.80 7.59
CA SER A 110 6.44 -0.12 6.99
C SER A 110 5.01 0.40 7.14
N PRO A 111 4.03 -0.17 6.42
CA PRO A 111 2.63 0.22 6.54
C PRO A 111 1.95 -0.17 7.85
N ALA A 112 2.68 -0.72 8.84
CA ALA A 112 2.13 -1.29 10.07
C ALA A 112 1.21 -0.34 10.85
N HIS A 113 1.47 0.97 10.82
CA HIS A 113 0.70 1.98 11.54
C HIS A 113 -0.07 2.94 10.63
N ALA A 114 -0.11 2.65 9.33
CA ALA A 114 -0.74 3.55 8.40
C ALA A 114 -2.26 3.50 8.50
N ASP A 115 -2.89 4.64 8.20
CA ASP A 115 -4.34 4.74 8.11
C ASP A 115 -4.85 3.78 7.02
N LYS A 116 -6.04 3.20 7.26
CA LYS A 116 -6.73 2.38 6.28
C LYS A 116 -7.38 3.25 5.21
N LEU A 117 -6.54 3.72 4.27
CA LEU A 117 -6.93 4.63 3.20
C LEU A 117 -7.74 3.94 2.10
N PHE A 118 -7.54 2.64 1.91
CA PHE A 118 -8.15 1.89 0.82
C PHE A 118 -9.31 1.06 1.31
N LYS A 119 -10.32 0.87 0.47
CA LYS A 119 -11.46 0.01 0.73
C LYS A 119 -11.80 -0.84 -0.49
N CYS A 120 -12.34 -2.03 -0.22
CA CYS A 120 -12.92 -2.87 -1.24
C CYS A 120 -14.13 -2.16 -1.87
N PRO A 121 -14.21 -2.03 -3.21
CA PRO A 121 -15.21 -1.20 -3.84
C PRO A 121 -16.59 -1.86 -3.83
N SER A 122 -17.44 -1.47 -2.88
CA SER A 122 -18.80 -2.02 -2.74
C SER A 122 -19.70 -1.79 -3.96
N ALA A 123 -19.38 -0.79 -4.79
CA ALA A 123 -20.06 -0.55 -6.06
C ALA A 123 -19.87 -1.68 -7.10
N TYR A 124 -18.91 -2.59 -6.88
CA TYR A 124 -18.60 -3.71 -7.76
C TYR A 124 -18.64 -5.03 -6.99
N ASP A 125 -19.67 -5.27 -6.17
CA ASP A 125 -19.79 -6.47 -5.30
C ASP A 125 -18.63 -6.65 -4.31
N GLY A 126 -17.96 -5.55 -3.98
CA GLY A 126 -17.00 -5.48 -2.89
C GLY A 126 -17.67 -5.51 -1.53
N CYS A 127 -16.87 -5.76 -0.50
CA CYS A 127 -17.34 -6.00 0.86
C CYS A 127 -16.99 -4.85 1.85
N ASP A 128 -16.65 -3.66 1.35
CA ASP A 128 -16.18 -2.48 2.12
C ASP A 128 -14.95 -2.71 3.05
N GLN A 129 -14.31 -3.89 2.98
CA GLN A 129 -13.14 -4.21 3.79
C GLN A 129 -12.03 -3.19 3.55
N ARG A 130 -11.38 -2.73 4.63
CA ARG A 130 -10.43 -1.61 4.59
C ARG A 130 -8.98 -2.06 4.75
N PHE A 131 -8.09 -1.44 3.99
CA PHE A 131 -6.69 -1.80 3.88
C PHE A 131 -5.78 -0.60 4.07
N GLY A 132 -4.64 -0.83 4.71
CA GLY A 132 -3.59 0.18 4.88
C GLY A 132 -2.73 0.37 3.62
N THR A 133 -2.75 -0.56 2.68
CA THR A 133 -1.96 -0.51 1.43
C THR A 133 -2.78 -0.95 0.23
N VAL A 134 -2.36 -0.52 -0.96
CA VAL A 134 -2.97 -0.94 -2.23
C VAL A 134 -2.63 -2.40 -2.52
N SER A 135 -1.39 -2.82 -2.27
CA SER A 135 -0.96 -4.22 -2.42
C SER A 135 -1.87 -5.20 -1.68
N ALA A 136 -2.23 -4.89 -0.42
CA ALA A 136 -3.11 -5.74 0.38
C ALA A 136 -4.54 -5.80 -0.19
N LEU A 137 -5.06 -4.68 -0.72
CA LEU A 137 -6.37 -4.67 -1.38
C LEU A 137 -6.35 -5.50 -2.67
N VAL A 138 -5.33 -5.33 -3.51
CA VAL A 138 -5.19 -6.06 -4.78
C VAL A 138 -5.07 -7.56 -4.49
N GLN A 139 -4.21 -7.95 -3.55
CA GLN A 139 -4.06 -9.35 -3.15
C GLN A 139 -5.38 -9.93 -2.60
N TYR A 140 -6.12 -9.17 -1.79
CA TYR A 140 -7.43 -9.59 -1.27
C TYR A 140 -8.44 -9.86 -2.38
N ILE A 141 -8.45 -9.01 -3.40
CA ILE A 141 -9.31 -9.18 -4.59
C ILE A 141 -8.83 -10.40 -5.39
N ASP A 142 -7.53 -10.51 -5.67
CA ASP A 142 -6.91 -11.60 -6.44
C ASP A 142 -7.17 -12.97 -5.81
N ASP A 143 -7.07 -13.07 -4.48
CA ASP A 143 -7.40 -14.26 -3.69
C ASP A 143 -8.89 -14.63 -3.76
N GLY A 144 -9.75 -13.79 -4.33
CA GLY A 144 -11.19 -14.05 -4.46
C GLY A 144 -11.96 -13.93 -3.15
N ARG A 145 -11.44 -13.17 -2.17
CA ARG A 145 -12.09 -12.99 -0.86
C ARG A 145 -13.33 -12.09 -0.89
N CYS A 146 -13.66 -11.52 -2.05
CA CYS A 146 -14.88 -10.74 -2.27
C CYS A 146 -15.45 -10.94 -3.68
N GLY A 147 -16.61 -10.33 -3.95
CA GLY A 147 -17.33 -10.45 -5.22
C GLY A 147 -16.73 -9.67 -6.38
N VAL A 148 -15.76 -8.78 -6.16
CA VAL A 148 -15.20 -7.88 -7.18
C VAL A 148 -14.72 -8.60 -8.43
N ARG A 149 -14.09 -9.77 -8.29
CA ARG A 149 -13.60 -10.55 -9.44
C ARG A 149 -14.70 -11.17 -10.29
N LYS A 150 -15.94 -11.25 -9.80
CA LYS A 150 -17.03 -11.96 -10.48
C LYS A 150 -17.49 -11.28 -11.79
N PHE A 151 -17.08 -10.02 -12.04
CA PHE A 151 -17.51 -9.23 -13.20
C PHE A 151 -16.39 -8.59 -14.03
N GLN A 152 -15.17 -9.15 -14.04
CA GLN A 152 -14.03 -8.63 -14.83
C GLN A 152 -14.30 -8.39 -16.33
N ARG A 153 -15.38 -8.95 -16.91
CA ARG A 153 -15.77 -8.74 -18.32
C ARG A 153 -16.69 -7.55 -18.58
N ALA A 154 -17.38 -7.00 -17.58
CA ALA A 154 -18.40 -5.95 -17.77
C ALA A 154 -17.89 -4.52 -17.53
N ILE A 155 -16.70 -4.41 -16.94
CA ILE A 155 -16.05 -3.16 -16.59
C ILE A 155 -14.75 -3.16 -17.38
N GLY A 156 -14.56 -2.20 -18.29
CA GLY A 156 -13.33 -2.03 -19.09
C GLY A 156 -12.10 -1.65 -18.25
N PHE A 157 -11.84 -2.39 -17.16
CA PHE A 157 -10.69 -2.27 -16.29
C PHE A 157 -9.57 -3.14 -16.86
N SER A 158 -8.89 -2.63 -17.89
CA SER A 158 -7.59 -3.16 -18.29
C SER A 158 -6.53 -2.58 -17.36
N TRP A 159 -6.11 -3.35 -16.36
CA TRP A 159 -4.87 -3.09 -15.62
C TRP A 159 -3.65 -3.65 -16.38
N THR A 160 -3.64 -3.51 -17.70
CA THR A 160 -2.50 -3.83 -18.55
C THR A 160 -2.57 -2.91 -19.77
N ASN A 161 -1.75 -1.89 -19.77
CA ASN A 161 -1.00 -1.53 -20.96
C ASN A 161 0.44 -1.30 -20.56
#